data_AF-A0A9J7HVU6-F1
#
_entry.id   AF-A0A9J7HVU6-F1
#
_cell.length_a   1.000
_cell.length_b   1.000
_cell.length_c   1.000
_cell.angle_alpha   90.00
_cell.angle_beta   90.00
_cell.angle_gamma   90.00
#
_symmetry.space_group_name_H-M   'P 1'
#
loop_
_entity.id
_entity.type
_entity.pdbx_description
1 polymer ?
#
loop_
_entity_poly.entity_id
_entity_poly.type
_entity_poly.pdbx_seq_one_letter_code
_entity_poly.pdbx_strand_id
1 'polypeptide(L)' 'MCLLLSKVRSDAVPLVDAFDFPDQILQSVLGRYDGRVYENLYEWAKKSPLNKSEVHESYYKYLQPFLQKNRAKL' A
#
# COMPACT_ATOMS: atom_id res chain seq x y z
N MET A 1 25.12 4.12 -21.48
CA MET A 1 24.38 2.89 -21.17
C MET A 1 25.26 2.04 -20.25
N CYS A 2 24.88 1.78 -19.00
CA CYS A 2 25.70 1.00 -18.06
C CYS A 2 25.64 -0.50 -18.43
N LEU A 3 26.67 -1.01 -19.12
CA LEU A 3 26.74 -2.38 -19.67
C LEU A 3 26.42 -3.48 -18.65
N LEU A 4 26.79 -3.29 -17.38
CA LEU A 4 26.57 -4.29 -16.34
C LEU A 4 25.09 -4.41 -15.94
N LEU A 5 24.35 -3.30 -15.88
CA LEU A 5 22.92 -3.32 -15.54
C LEU A 5 22.11 -4.06 -16.61
N SER A 6 22.46 -3.88 -17.88
CA SER A 6 21.83 -4.61 -18.99
C SER A 6 22.07 -6.12 -18.91
N LYS A 7 23.26 -6.54 -18.44
CA LYS A 7 23.58 -7.96 -18.25
C LYS A 7 22.82 -8.58 -17.07
N VAL A 8 22.74 -7.88 -15.94
CA VAL A 8 22.09 -8.41 -14.73
C VAL A 8 20.55 -8.39 -14.83
N ARG A 9 19.96 -7.54 -15.66
CA ARG A 9 18.50 -7.34 -15.73
C ARG A 9 17.70 -8.64 -15.96
N SER A 10 18.15 -9.55 -16.83
CA SER A 10 17.43 -10.80 -17.10
C SER A 10 17.33 -11.70 -15.87
N ASP A 11 18.36 -11.64 -15.02
CA ASP A 11 18.54 -12.53 -13.88
C ASP A 11 18.13 -11.85 -12.57
N ALA A 12 17.75 -10.58 -12.60
CA ALA A 12 17.45 -9.80 -11.41
C ALA A 12 16.35 -10.42 -10.55
N VAL A 13 15.29 -10.96 -11.16
CA VAL A 13 14.21 -11.66 -10.44
C VAL A 13 14.68 -13.03 -9.91
N PRO A 14 15.25 -13.94 -10.73
CA PRO A 14 15.81 -15.19 -10.22
C PRO A 14 16.83 -15.04 -9.09
N LEU A 15 17.68 -14.00 -9.16
CA LEU A 15 18.69 -13.72 -8.14
C LEU A 15 18.08 -13.33 -6.79
N VAL A 16 16.95 -12.61 -6.77
CA VAL A 16 16.24 -12.30 -5.52
C VAL A 16 15.36 -13.45 -5.05
N ASP A 17 14.80 -14.25 -5.98
CA ASP A 17 14.04 -15.45 -5.66
C ASP A 17 14.92 -16.53 -5.00
N ALA A 18 16.21 -16.59 -5.32
CA ALA A 18 17.16 -17.54 -4.75
C ALA A 18 17.38 -17.41 -3.23
N PHE A 19 16.97 -16.29 -2.62
CA PHE A 19 16.94 -16.15 -1.16
C PHE A 19 15.79 -16.92 -0.49
N ASP A 20 14.81 -17.38 -1.29
CA ASP A 20 13.70 -18.23 -0.87
C ASP A 20 12.91 -17.67 0.34
N PHE A 21 12.60 -16.37 0.30
CA PHE A 21 11.78 -15.73 1.32
C PHE A 21 10.30 -16.03 1.08
N PRO A 22 9.62 -16.79 1.97
CA PRO A 22 8.18 -17.00 1.84
C PRO A 22 7.41 -15.71 2.15
N ASP A 23 6.25 -15.53 1.51
CA ASP A 23 5.37 -14.35 1.67
C ASP A 23 5.08 -14.01 3.16
N GLN A 24 4.99 -15.03 4.02
CA GLN A 24 4.74 -14.89 5.46
C GLN A 24 5.90 -14.18 6.19
N ILE A 25 7.12 -14.35 5.71
CA ILE A 25 8.33 -13.70 6.24
C ILE A 25 8.54 -12.35 5.54
N LEU A 26 8.37 -12.29 4.22
CA LEU A 26 8.58 -11.07 3.44
C LEU A 26 7.57 -9.96 3.80
N GLN A 27 6.33 -10.33 4.14
CA GLN A 27 5.27 -9.44 4.59
C GLN A 27 5.03 -8.20 3.70
N SER A 28 5.24 -8.35 2.39
CA SER A 28 5.09 -7.27 1.41
C SER A 28 4.02 -7.60 0.39
N VAL A 29 2.99 -6.75 0.29
CA VAL A 29 1.93 -6.91 -0.73
C VAL A 29 2.44 -6.61 -2.14
N LEU A 30 3.41 -5.70 -2.27
CA LEU A 30 4.04 -5.38 -3.55
C LEU A 30 5.04 -6.45 -4.01
N GLY A 31 5.66 -7.16 -3.05
CA GLY A 31 6.68 -8.18 -3.31
C GLY A 31 6.15 -9.62 -3.30
N ARG A 32 4.83 -9.82 -3.48
CA ARG A 32 4.23 -11.16 -3.45
C ARG A 32 4.81 -12.07 -4.53
N TYR A 33 5.06 -13.31 -4.16
CA TYR A 33 5.58 -14.35 -5.07
C TYR A 33 4.68 -14.60 -6.29
N ASP A 34 3.35 -14.56 -6.11
CA ASP A 34 2.38 -14.87 -7.18
C ASP A 34 2.20 -13.74 -8.21
N GLY A 35 2.84 -12.60 -8.02
CA GLY A 35 2.73 -11.43 -8.89
C GLY A 35 1.34 -10.77 -8.92
N ARG A 36 0.37 -11.22 -8.10
CA ARG A 36 -1.00 -10.68 -8.07
C ARG A 36 -1.09 -9.42 -7.23
N VAL A 37 -0.30 -8.41 -7.57
CA VAL A 37 -0.09 -7.22 -6.74
C VAL A 37 -1.37 -6.39 -6.58
N TYR A 38 -2.06 -6.06 -7.67
CA TYR A 38 -3.16 -5.08 -7.62
C TYR A 38 -4.38 -5.57 -6.82
N GLU A 39 -4.81 -6.80 -7.05
CA GLU A 39 -5.94 -7.41 -6.34
C GLU A 39 -5.66 -7.47 -4.83
N ASN A 40 -4.46 -7.90 -4.45
CA ASN A 40 -4.07 -8.01 -3.05
C ASN A 40 -3.85 -6.64 -2.41
N LEU A 41 -3.32 -5.66 -3.14
CA LEU A 41 -3.13 -4.30 -2.64
C LEU A 41 -4.48 -3.62 -2.35
N TYR A 42 -5.47 -3.84 -3.22
CA TYR A 42 -6.82 -3.35 -3.02
C TYR A 42 -7.46 -3.97 -1.76
N GLU A 43 -7.40 -5.29 -1.61
CA GLU A 43 -7.93 -5.98 -0.44
C GLU A 43 -7.19 -5.63 0.86
N TRP A 44 -5.87 -5.44 0.79
CA TRP A 44 -5.06 -4.97 1.92
C TRP A 44 -5.49 -3.57 2.37
N ALA A 45 -5.66 -2.63 1.42
CA ALA A 45 -6.09 -1.27 1.73
C ALA A 45 -7.48 -1.25 2.37
N LYS A 46 -8.43 -2.02 1.86
CA LYS A 46 -9.79 -2.12 2.44
C LYS A 46 -9.78 -2.63 3.88
N LYS A 47 -8.87 -3.53 4.24
CA LYS A 47 -8.74 -4.09 5.59
C LYS A 47 -8.05 -3.16 6.59
N SER A 48 -7.56 -2.00 6.14
CA SER A 48 -6.96 -1.00 7.03
C SER A 48 -7.92 -0.62 8.17
N PRO A 49 -7.44 -0.51 9.43
CA PRO A 49 -8.29 -0.14 10.56
C PRO A 49 -9.05 1.19 10.38
N LEU A 50 -8.50 2.11 9.58
CA LEU A 50 -9.15 3.40 9.27
C LEU A 50 -10.40 3.26 8.41
N ASN A 51 -10.52 2.18 7.65
CA ASN A 51 -11.64 1.91 6.75
C ASN A 51 -12.76 1.10 7.44
N LYS A 52 -12.70 0.93 8.77
CA LYS A 52 -13.76 0.25 9.55
C LYS A 52 -15.07 1.05 9.59
N SER A 53 -15.01 2.37 9.40
CA SER A 53 -16.17 3.24 9.30
C SER A 53 -16.03 4.13 8.08
N GLU A 54 -17.14 4.37 7.39
CA GLU A 54 -17.19 5.28 6.22
C GLU A 54 -16.75 6.71 6.59
N VAL A 55 -17.11 7.14 7.80
CA VAL A 55 -16.68 8.42 8.37
C VAL A 55 -16.02 8.14 9.71
N HIS A 56 -14.79 8.59 9.88
CA HIS A 56 -14.04 8.43 11.12
C HIS A 56 -14.59 9.34 12.23
N GLU A 57 -14.55 8.91 13.49
CA GLU A 57 -15.09 9.67 14.64
C GLU A 57 -14.50 11.09 14.79
N SER A 58 -13.24 11.27 14.37
CA SER A 58 -12.55 12.56 14.39
C SER A 58 -13.24 13.61 13.52
N TYR A 59 -13.96 13.18 12.48
CA TYR A 59 -14.77 14.08 11.65
C TYR A 59 -15.85 14.76 12.50
N TYR A 60 -16.67 13.98 13.20
CA TYR A 60 -17.77 14.49 14.04
C TYR A 60 -17.23 15.31 15.22
N LYS A 61 -16.11 14.88 15.81
CA LYS A 61 -15.53 15.51 16.99
C LYS A 61 -14.87 16.85 16.70
N TYR A 62 -14.20 16.99 15.55
CA TYR A 62 -13.35 18.15 15.27
C TYR A 62 -13.68 18.84 13.95
N LEU A 63 -13.76 18.09 12.85
CA LEU A 63 -13.84 18.70 11.52
C LEU A 63 -15.24 19.28 11.25
N GLN A 64 -16.30 18.58 11.61
CA GLN A 64 -17.68 19.01 11.37
C GLN A 64 -18.03 20.31 12.12
N PRO A 65 -17.77 20.46 13.43
CA PRO A 65 -18.02 21.73 14.13
C PRO A 65 -17.19 22.88 13.57
N PHE A 66 -15.93 22.61 13.20
CA PHE A 66 -15.04 23.59 12.58
C PHE A 66 -15.61 24.10 11.25
N LEU A 67 -16.01 23.18 10.36
CA LEU A 67 -16.58 23.53 9.06
C LEU A 67 -17.89 24.31 9.21
N GLN A 68 -18.79 23.87 10.10
CA GLN A 68 -20.06 24.55 10.36
C GLN A 68 -19.87 25.98 10.88
N LYS A 69 -18.93 26.20 11.82
CA LYS A 69 -18.63 27.53 12.37
C LYS A 69 -18.07 28.50 11.32
N ASN A 70 -17.31 27.99 10.35
CA ASN A 70 -16.67 28.83 9.33
C ASN A 70 -17.49 28.93 8.03
N ARG A 71 -18.54 28.14 7.86
CA ARG A 71 -19.42 28.18 6.69
C ARG A 71 -20.16 29.52 6.52
N ALA A 72 -20.40 30.24 7.60
CA ALA A 72 -21.08 31.55 7.59
C ALA A 72 -20.13 32.76 7.34
N LYS A 73 -18.84 32.51 7.09
CA LYS A 73 -17.81 33.56 6.86
C LYS A 73 -17.32 33.65 5.41
N LEU A 74 -17.94 32.90 4.50
CA LEU A 74 -17.80 32.98 3.05
C LEU A 74 -19.14 33.42 2.46
#